data_AF-A0A970X6E8-F1
#
_entry.id   AF-A0A970X6E8-F1
#
_cell.length_a   1.000
_cell.length_b   1.000
_cell.length_c   1.000
_cell.angle_alpha   90.00
_cell.angle_beta   90.00
_cell.angle_gamma   90.00
#
_symmetry.space_group_name_H-M   'P 1'
#
loop_
_entity.id
_entity.type
_entity.pdbx_description
1 polymer ?
#
loop_
_entity_poly.entity_id
_entity_poly.type
_entity_poly.pdbx_seq_one_letter_code
_entity_poly.pdbx_strand_id
1 'polypeptide(L)'
;MTVCRSPGCAEPGTVEGKFARWCDEHAAIFQRVAAEIGERPKRTKKLSPTRSKAGRAKLDEGNARKIADAVSAADEPLSGVAELIGVGTNSIAYKNAIALAKSRGWIAVRPGRGFIPGPSAVSAGPPPRRNRALELARAVQAAEEPLGAAEAAEAMGMSMGGLKKIARQATNAGWIESKRGPGGGYIAASDAPPVE
;
A
#
# COMPACT_ATOMS: atom_id res chain seq x y z
N MET A 1 -34.81 37.97 -0.80
CA MET A 1 -34.40 37.75 0.60
C MET A 1 -33.93 39.06 1.15
N THR A 2 -34.70 39.61 2.09
CA THR A 2 -34.48 40.89 2.74
C THR A 2 -33.49 40.70 3.89
N VAL A 3 -32.34 41.37 3.87
CA VAL A 3 -31.46 41.45 5.03
C VAL A 3 -31.03 42.91 5.24
N CYS A 4 -31.57 43.45 6.33
CA CYS A 4 -31.10 44.56 7.15
C CYS A 4 -31.10 45.99 6.56
N ARG A 5 -32.22 46.68 6.81
CA ARG A 5 -32.26 48.11 7.14
C ARG A 5 -32.22 48.23 8.67
N SER A 6 -31.22 48.92 9.24
CA SER A 6 -31.39 49.78 10.43
C SER A 6 -30.11 50.60 10.73
N PRO A 7 -30.26 51.75 11.40
CA PRO A 7 -29.53 52.96 11.10
C PRO A 7 -28.39 53.22 12.09
N GLY A 8 -27.22 53.48 11.55
CA GLY A 8 -26.08 54.00 12.26
C GLY A 8 -25.07 54.33 11.18
N CYS A 9 -24.98 55.61 10.81
CA CYS A 9 -23.91 56.05 9.93
C CYS A 9 -22.61 55.79 10.68
N ALA A 10 -21.94 54.67 10.40
CA ALA A 10 -20.63 54.37 10.96
C ALA A 10 -19.72 55.54 10.58
N GLU A 11 -19.23 56.27 11.59
CA GLU A 11 -18.35 57.41 11.33
C GLU A 11 -17.19 56.96 10.45
N PRO A 12 -16.83 57.73 9.40
CA PRO A 12 -15.87 57.31 8.37
C PRO A 12 -14.44 57.03 8.89
N GLY A 13 -14.18 57.21 10.18
CA GLY A 13 -12.93 56.90 10.86
C GLY A 13 -12.90 55.54 11.59
N THR A 14 -14.04 54.90 11.85
CA THR A 14 -14.10 53.63 12.60
C THR A 14 -13.79 52.42 11.71
N VAL A 15 -13.35 51.31 12.32
CA VAL A 15 -13.03 50.07 11.58
C VAL A 15 -14.25 49.54 10.82
N GLU A 16 -15.44 49.66 11.41
CA GLU A 16 -16.71 49.29 10.77
C GLU A 16 -17.05 50.20 9.57
N GLY A 17 -16.83 51.51 9.68
CA GLY A 17 -17.02 52.46 8.58
C GLY A 17 -16.04 52.23 7.42
N LYS A 18 -14.77 51.91 7.74
CA LYS A 18 -13.75 51.55 6.74
C LYS A 18 -14.05 50.21 6.06
N PHE A 19 -14.56 49.24 6.82
CA PHE A 19 -14.96 47.94 6.28
C PHE A 19 -16.19 48.04 5.37
N ALA A 20 -17.20 48.83 5.76
CA ALA A 20 -18.37 49.08 4.91
C ALA A 20 -17.96 49.74 3.58
N ARG A 21 -17.08 50.73 3.62
CA ARG A 21 -16.56 51.40 2.41
C ARG A 21 -15.74 50.47 1.52
N TRP A 22 -14.91 49.61 2.12
CA TRP A 22 -14.15 48.59 1.42
C TRP A 22 -15.06 47.57 0.73
N CYS A 23 -16.12 47.13 1.42
CA CYS A 23 -17.13 46.23 0.87
C CYS A 23 -17.87 46.84 -0.32
N ASP A 24 -18.27 48.12 -0.26
CA ASP A 24 -18.91 48.81 -1.37
C ASP A 24 -17.97 48.96 -2.57
N GLU A 25 -16.72 49.32 -2.34
CA GLU A 25 -15.70 49.48 -3.38
C GLU A 25 -15.39 48.15 -4.09
N HIS A 26 -15.46 47.03 -3.37
CA HIS A 26 -15.15 45.70 -3.90
C HIS A 26 -16.41 44.87 -4.24
N ALA A 27 -17.62 45.39 -4.02
CA ALA A 27 -18.88 44.68 -4.27
C ALA A 27 -19.01 44.24 -5.74
N ALA A 28 -18.58 45.07 -6.68
CA ALA A 28 -18.57 44.75 -8.11
C ALA A 28 -17.59 43.60 -8.44
N ILE A 29 -16.47 43.52 -7.73
CA ILE A 29 -15.48 42.43 -7.89
C ILE A 29 -16.08 41.13 -7.34
N PHE A 30 -16.71 41.17 -6.17
CA PHE A 30 -17.35 39.99 -5.59
C PHE A 30 -18.51 39.47 -6.44
N GLN A 31 -19.33 40.36 -7.02
CA GLN A 31 -20.40 39.96 -7.95
C GLN A 31 -19.83 39.34 -9.23
N ARG A 32 -18.74 39.89 -9.78
CA ARG A 32 -18.07 39.34 -10.96
C ARG A 32 -17.45 37.97 -10.69
N VAL A 33 -16.80 37.79 -9.55
CA VAL A 33 -16.25 36.49 -9.12
C VAL A 33 -17.37 35.48 -8.86
N ALA A 34 -18.49 35.88 -8.25
CA ALA A 34 -19.64 35.01 -8.03
C ALA A 34 -20.28 34.55 -9.36
N ALA A 35 -20.39 35.46 -10.34
CA ALA A 35 -20.86 35.14 -11.68
C ALA A 35 -19.90 34.18 -12.41
N GLU A 36 -18.58 34.42 -12.32
CA GLU A 36 -17.56 33.57 -12.92
C GLU A 36 -17.50 32.16 -12.28
N ILE A 37 -17.73 32.06 -10.97
CA ILE A 37 -17.85 30.78 -10.27
C ILE A 37 -19.15 30.05 -10.64
N GLY A 38 -20.23 30.78 -10.90
CA GLY A 38 -21.52 30.23 -11.33
C GLY A 38 -21.49 29.62 -12.73
N GLU A 39 -20.72 30.21 -13.66
CA GLU A 39 -20.62 29.76 -15.06
C GLU A 39 -19.58 28.67 -15.30
N ARG A 40 -18.61 28.48 -14.39
CA ARG A 40 -17.68 27.36 -14.52
C ARG A 40 -18.45 26.05 -14.36
N PRO A 41 -18.33 25.08 -15.29
CA PRO A 41 -18.87 23.76 -15.05
C PRO A 41 -18.26 23.27 -13.74
N LYS A 42 -19.10 23.03 -12.73
CA LYS A 42 -18.71 22.35 -11.51
C LYS A 42 -18.13 21.03 -11.96
N ARG A 43 -16.80 20.99 -12.12
CA ARG A 43 -16.09 19.76 -12.35
C ARG A 43 -16.25 19.02 -11.03
N THR A 44 -17.35 18.27 -10.94
CA THR A 44 -17.57 17.26 -9.94
C THR A 44 -16.49 16.22 -10.23
N LYS A 45 -15.26 16.52 -9.76
CA LYS A 45 -14.38 15.45 -9.32
C LYS A 45 -15.29 14.67 -8.39
N LYS A 46 -15.79 13.53 -8.86
CA LYS A 46 -16.53 12.59 -8.03
C LYS A 46 -15.62 12.40 -6.84
N LEU A 47 -15.92 13.07 -5.73
CA LEU A 47 -15.25 12.83 -4.47
C LEU A 47 -15.55 11.36 -4.24
N SER A 48 -14.51 10.54 -4.45
CA SER A 48 -14.61 9.10 -4.28
C SER A 48 -15.30 8.88 -2.95
N PRO A 49 -16.31 8.00 -2.88
CA PRO A 49 -17.13 7.85 -1.68
C PRO A 49 -16.17 7.76 -0.50
N THR A 50 -16.27 8.71 0.42
CA THR A 50 -15.41 8.79 1.60
C THR A 50 -15.51 7.43 2.27
N ARG A 51 -14.48 6.59 2.09
CA ARG A 51 -14.43 5.27 2.72
C ARG A 51 -14.70 5.51 4.20
N SER A 52 -15.58 4.68 4.77
CA SER A 52 -15.85 4.72 6.21
C SER A 52 -14.54 4.73 6.99
N LYS A 53 -14.53 5.31 8.20
CA LYS A 53 -13.34 5.38 9.06
C LYS A 53 -12.66 4.00 9.19
N ALA A 54 -13.46 2.93 9.27
CA ALA A 54 -12.99 1.54 9.26
C ALA A 54 -12.36 1.10 7.93
N GLY A 55 -12.95 1.48 6.78
CA GLY A 55 -12.39 1.20 5.46
C GLY A 55 -11.07 1.94 5.18
N ARG A 56 -10.91 3.14 5.77
CA ARG A 56 -9.66 3.90 5.71
C ARG A 56 -8.58 3.27 6.59
N ALA A 57 -8.91 2.86 7.82
CA ALA A 57 -7.98 2.16 8.71
C ALA A 57 -7.47 0.84 8.11
N LYS A 58 -8.35 0.05 7.47
CA LYS A 58 -7.93 -1.18 6.76
C LYS A 58 -6.99 -0.91 5.59
N LEU A 59 -7.20 0.18 4.86
CA LEU A 59 -6.31 0.58 3.76
C LEU A 59 -4.94 1.01 4.29
N ASP A 60 -4.93 1.82 5.36
CA ASP A 60 -3.69 2.29 5.99
C ASP A 60 -2.90 1.11 6.59
N GLU A 61 -3.58 0.13 7.19
CA GLU A 61 -2.96 -1.13 7.66
C GLU A 61 -2.41 -1.98 6.51
N GLY A 62 -3.17 -2.11 5.42
CA GLY A 62 -2.70 -2.82 4.22
C GLY A 62 -1.47 -2.18 3.59
N ASN A 63 -1.43 -0.84 3.53
CA ASN A 63 -0.28 -0.09 3.04
C ASN A 63 0.92 -0.20 3.98
N ALA A 64 0.70 -0.13 5.30
CA ALA A 64 1.75 -0.31 6.30
C ALA A 64 2.40 -1.70 6.21
N ARG A 65 1.59 -2.75 6.01
CA ARG A 65 2.11 -4.12 5.80
C ARG A 65 2.93 -4.24 4.53
N LYS A 66 2.47 -3.73 3.39
CA LYS A 66 3.25 -3.75 2.14
C LYS A 66 4.63 -3.12 2.30
N ILE A 67 4.72 -2.00 3.01
CA ILE A 67 6.00 -1.34 3.30
C ILE A 67 6.85 -2.21 4.23
N ALA A 68 6.27 -2.74 5.31
CA ALA A 68 6.98 -3.60 6.25
C ALA A 68 7.52 -4.89 5.60
N ASP A 69 6.71 -5.55 4.76
CA ASP A 69 7.10 -6.77 4.05
C ASP A 69 8.27 -6.50 3.09
N ALA A 70 8.21 -5.39 2.34
CA ALA A 70 9.30 -4.99 1.46
C ALA A 70 10.58 -4.65 2.24
N VAL A 71 10.46 -3.88 3.32
CA VAL A 71 11.57 -3.55 4.23
C VAL A 71 12.18 -4.80 4.86
N SER A 72 11.37 -5.81 5.19
CA SER A 72 11.84 -7.07 5.74
C SER A 72 12.48 -8.00 4.71
N ALA A 73 12.15 -7.87 3.44
CA ALA A 73 12.69 -8.69 2.35
C ALA A 73 13.95 -8.09 1.72
N ALA A 74 14.31 -6.86 2.06
CA ALA A 74 15.50 -6.21 1.52
C ALA A 74 16.72 -6.47 2.40
N ASP A 75 17.83 -6.84 1.77
CA ASP A 75 19.14 -7.00 2.43
C ASP A 75 19.76 -5.64 2.79
N GLU A 76 19.38 -4.59 2.06
CA GLU A 76 19.82 -3.22 2.27
C GLU A 76 18.69 -2.30 2.75
N PRO A 77 19.03 -1.22 3.48
CA PRO A 77 18.05 -0.20 3.89
C PRO A 77 17.28 0.37 2.69
N LEU A 78 15.95 0.29 2.74
CA LEU A 78 15.10 0.70 1.63
C LEU A 78 14.82 2.21 1.67
N SER A 79 15.05 2.86 0.53
CA SER A 79 14.57 4.21 0.23
C SER A 79 13.37 4.13 -0.74
N GLY A 80 12.61 5.21 -0.92
CA GLY A 80 11.56 5.25 -1.95
C GLY A 80 10.30 4.39 -1.67
N VAL A 81 10.07 3.92 -0.44
CA VAL A 81 8.93 3.03 -0.09
C VAL A 81 7.53 3.61 -0.35
N ALA A 82 7.42 4.89 -0.73
CA ALA A 82 6.18 5.51 -1.18
C ALA A 82 5.68 4.94 -2.52
N GLU A 83 6.60 4.56 -3.41
CA GLU A 83 6.29 3.97 -4.71
C GLU A 83 5.59 2.61 -4.59
N LEU A 84 5.93 1.84 -3.56
CA LEU A 84 5.34 0.51 -3.27
C LEU A 84 3.83 0.56 -3.02
N ILE A 85 3.34 1.71 -2.56
CA ILE A 85 1.90 1.95 -2.33
C ILE A 85 1.31 2.93 -3.35
N GLY A 86 2.05 3.24 -4.42
CA GLY A 86 1.59 4.05 -5.55
C GLY A 86 1.25 5.50 -5.18
N VAL A 87 1.90 6.06 -4.15
CA VAL A 87 1.66 7.44 -3.72
C VAL A 87 2.97 8.21 -3.55
N GLY A 88 2.89 9.53 -3.60
CA GLY A 88 4.04 10.38 -3.28
C GLY A 88 4.34 10.42 -1.78
N THR A 89 5.58 10.75 -1.42
CA THR A 89 6.07 10.89 -0.03
C THR A 89 5.33 11.95 0.79
N ASN A 90 4.74 12.94 0.13
CA ASN A 90 3.93 13.98 0.78
C ASN A 90 2.47 13.55 1.06
N SER A 91 2.04 12.38 0.58
CA SER A 91 0.67 11.89 0.76
C SER A 91 0.35 11.58 2.21
N ILE A 92 -0.88 11.91 2.64
CA ILE A 92 -1.41 11.53 3.96
C ILE A 92 -1.39 10.01 4.13
N ALA A 93 -1.70 9.25 3.06
CA ALA A 93 -1.69 7.79 3.09
C ALA A 93 -0.29 7.24 3.38
N TYR A 94 0.74 7.85 2.80
CA TYR A 94 2.13 7.48 3.07
C TYR A 94 2.51 7.77 4.53
N LYS A 95 2.22 8.99 5.01
CA LYS A 95 2.51 9.38 6.40
C LYS A 95 1.82 8.47 7.41
N ASN A 96 0.54 8.15 7.19
CA ASN A 96 -0.23 7.24 8.03
C ASN A 96 0.35 5.82 8.03
N ALA A 97 0.69 5.29 6.85
CA ALA A 97 1.26 3.95 6.72
C ALA A 97 2.61 3.83 7.45
N ILE A 98 3.50 4.83 7.30
CA ILE A 98 4.79 4.85 8.01
C ILE A 98 4.60 5.00 9.52
N ALA A 99 3.73 5.91 9.96
CA ALA A 99 3.45 6.10 11.38
C ALA A 99 2.89 4.82 12.03
N LEU A 100 2.00 4.12 11.32
CA LEU A 100 1.43 2.86 11.77
C LEU A 100 2.47 1.73 11.80
N ALA A 101 3.26 1.57 10.75
CA ALA A 101 4.30 0.54 10.69
C ALA A 101 5.37 0.76 11.78
N LYS A 102 5.75 2.01 12.06
CA LYS A 102 6.64 2.37 13.16
C LYS A 102 6.03 2.08 14.53
N SER A 103 4.78 2.49 14.77
CA SER A 103 4.12 2.29 16.07
C SER A 103 3.88 0.83 16.41
N ARG A 104 3.76 -0.03 15.38
CA ARG A 104 3.72 -1.49 15.53
C ARG A 104 5.10 -2.15 15.61
N GLY A 105 6.18 -1.38 15.51
CA GLY A 105 7.55 -1.88 15.55
C GLY A 105 7.96 -2.71 14.33
N TRP A 106 7.22 -2.63 13.23
CA TRP A 106 7.49 -3.40 12.00
C TRP A 106 8.65 -2.83 11.19
N ILE A 107 8.82 -1.51 11.24
CA ILE A 107 9.93 -0.81 10.57
C ILE A 107 10.60 0.15 11.54
N ALA A 108 11.90 0.34 11.34
CA ALA A 108 12.68 1.41 11.94
C ALA A 108 13.35 2.25 10.83
N VAL A 109 13.89 3.41 11.19
CA VAL A 109 14.63 4.27 10.26
C VAL A 109 16.07 4.33 10.71
N ARG A 110 16.98 4.00 9.79
CA ARG A 110 18.40 4.23 9.97
C ARG A 110 18.73 5.63 9.42
N PRO A 111 19.25 6.55 10.26
CA PRO A 111 19.62 7.89 9.82
C PRO A 111 20.54 7.84 8.59
N GLY A 112 20.19 8.60 7.55
CA GLY A 112 20.97 8.67 6.31
C GLY A 112 20.96 7.43 5.41
N ARG A 113 20.31 6.32 5.80
CA ARG A 113 20.26 5.09 4.98
C ARG A 113 18.86 4.63 4.59
N GLY A 114 17.80 5.03 5.30
CA GLY A 114 16.42 4.67 4.95
C GLY A 114 15.76 3.73 5.95
N PHE A 115 14.78 2.95 5.50
CA PHE A 115 13.99 2.07 6.36
C PHE A 115 14.66 0.70 6.53
N ILE A 116 14.65 0.20 7.75
CA ILE A 116 15.15 -1.13 8.13
C ILE A 116 14.06 -1.89 8.89
N PRO A 117 14.14 -3.23 8.99
CA PRO A 117 13.22 -4.00 9.80
C PRO A 117 13.22 -3.51 11.26
N GLY A 118 12.04 -3.37 11.85
CA GLY A 118 11.89 -3.00 13.26
C GLY A 118 12.01 -4.20 14.21
N PRO A 119 12.10 -3.99 15.53
CA PRO A 119 12.28 -5.07 16.52
C PRO A 119 11.07 -6.01 16.63
N SER A 120 9.89 -5.51 16.25
CA SER A 120 8.65 -6.29 16.17
C SER A 120 8.27 -6.57 14.71
N ALA A 121 9.21 -6.43 13.78
CA ALA A 121 9.11 -7.11 12.50
C ALA A 121 9.12 -8.60 12.82
N VAL A 122 7.93 -9.12 13.11
CA VAL A 122 7.69 -10.56 13.12
C VAL A 122 8.20 -11.00 11.77
N SER A 123 9.31 -11.76 11.79
CA SER A 123 9.94 -12.47 10.67
C SER A 123 8.99 -12.44 9.49
N ALA A 124 9.36 -11.73 8.41
CA ALA A 124 8.64 -11.62 7.16
C ALA A 124 7.62 -12.75 7.07
N GLY A 125 6.32 -12.41 7.17
CA GLY A 125 5.28 -13.42 7.08
C GLY A 125 5.63 -14.36 5.91
N PRO A 126 5.36 -15.67 6.03
CA PRO A 126 5.69 -16.70 5.04
C PRO A 126 5.98 -16.13 3.65
N PRO A 127 7.19 -16.29 3.07
CA PRO A 127 7.54 -15.65 1.80
C PRO A 127 6.38 -15.76 0.81
N PRO A 128 6.09 -14.69 0.04
CA PRO A 128 4.91 -14.65 -0.81
C PRO A 128 4.83 -15.94 -1.60
N ARG A 129 3.62 -16.50 -1.76
CA ARG A 129 3.44 -17.89 -2.23
C ARG A 129 4.21 -18.21 -3.51
N ARG A 130 4.44 -17.20 -4.37
CA ARG A 130 5.28 -17.31 -5.57
C ARG A 130 6.74 -17.61 -5.25
N ASN A 131 7.35 -16.94 -4.26
CA ASN A 131 8.73 -17.19 -3.83
C ASN A 131 8.86 -18.60 -3.23
N ARG A 132 7.88 -19.01 -2.41
CA ARG A 132 7.81 -20.39 -1.90
C ARG A 132 7.64 -21.44 -3.00
N ALA A 133 6.93 -21.10 -4.08
CA ALA A 133 6.78 -21.97 -5.25
C ALA A 133 8.09 -22.06 -6.06
N LEU A 134 8.87 -20.99 -6.11
CA LEU A 134 10.22 -20.99 -6.70
C LEU A 134 11.20 -21.80 -5.85
N GLU A 135 11.17 -21.63 -4.53
CA GLU A 135 11.96 -22.43 -3.58
C GLU A 135 11.64 -23.94 -3.73
N LEU A 136 10.35 -24.28 -3.82
CA LEU A 136 9.92 -25.66 -4.09
C LEU A 136 10.45 -26.15 -5.45
N ALA A 137 10.37 -25.33 -6.51
CA ALA A 137 10.88 -25.71 -7.82
C ALA A 137 12.40 -25.96 -7.82
N ARG A 138 13.16 -25.12 -7.11
CA ARG A 138 14.61 -25.30 -6.92
C ARG A 138 14.93 -26.57 -6.13
N ALA A 139 14.20 -26.84 -5.05
CA ALA A 139 14.38 -28.06 -4.26
C ALA A 139 14.10 -29.32 -5.09
N VAL A 140 13.06 -29.28 -5.93
CA VAL A 140 12.71 -30.37 -6.85
C VAL A 140 13.76 -30.54 -7.96
N GLN A 141 14.38 -29.47 -8.43
CA GLN A 141 15.43 -29.53 -9.45
C GLN A 141 16.77 -30.04 -8.91
N ALA A 142 17.05 -29.77 -7.63
CA ALA A 142 18.22 -30.30 -6.94
C ALA A 142 18.07 -31.78 -6.54
N ALA A 143 16.85 -32.32 -6.54
CA ALA A 143 16.58 -33.71 -6.22
C ALA A 143 16.88 -34.62 -7.43
N GLU A 144 17.72 -35.64 -7.22
CA GLU A 144 18.03 -36.65 -8.25
C GLU A 144 16.83 -37.61 -8.48
N GLU A 145 15.97 -37.75 -7.48
CA GLU A 145 14.76 -38.57 -7.53
C GLU A 145 13.49 -37.70 -7.36
N PRO A 146 12.30 -38.19 -7.78
CA PRO A 146 11.04 -37.48 -7.58
C PRO A 146 10.82 -37.14 -6.10
N LEU A 147 10.77 -35.85 -5.77
CA LEU A 147 10.66 -35.39 -4.39
C LEU A 147 9.29 -35.75 -3.82
N GLY A 148 9.28 -36.62 -2.82
CA GLY A 148 8.06 -37.09 -2.19
C GLY A 148 7.28 -35.94 -1.56
N ALA A 149 5.94 -36.00 -1.55
CA ALA A 149 5.15 -34.89 -1.03
C ALA A 149 5.34 -34.64 0.48
N ALA A 150 5.64 -35.69 1.25
CA ALA A 150 5.96 -35.56 2.67
C ALA A 150 7.34 -34.90 2.88
N GLU A 151 8.34 -35.37 2.16
CA GLU A 151 9.70 -34.84 2.17
C GLU A 151 9.75 -33.38 1.70
N ALA A 152 9.02 -33.04 0.64
CA ALA A 152 8.87 -31.67 0.18
C ALA A 152 8.21 -30.75 1.22
N ALA A 153 7.25 -31.26 2.01
CA ALA A 153 6.61 -30.48 3.06
C ALA A 153 7.58 -30.22 4.23
N GLU A 154 8.38 -31.22 4.57
CA GLU A 154 9.42 -31.15 5.60
C GLU A 154 10.56 -30.21 5.20
N ALA A 155 11.11 -30.38 3.99
CA ALA A 155 12.16 -29.52 3.44
C ALA A 155 11.74 -28.04 3.39
N MET A 156 10.45 -27.80 3.14
CA MET A 156 9.87 -26.45 3.10
C MET A 156 9.35 -25.95 4.46
N GLY A 157 9.48 -26.76 5.53
CA GLY A 157 9.03 -26.42 6.88
C GLY A 157 7.54 -26.06 6.95
N MET A 158 6.68 -26.76 6.21
CA MET A 158 5.25 -26.42 6.11
C MET A 158 4.31 -27.62 6.21
N SER A 159 3.04 -27.37 6.50
CA SER A 159 2.02 -28.42 6.53
C SER A 159 1.69 -28.92 5.11
N MET A 160 1.24 -30.17 4.99
CA MET A 160 0.78 -30.77 3.73
C MET A 160 -0.28 -29.92 3.02
N GLY A 161 -1.20 -29.30 3.77
CA GLY A 161 -2.22 -28.40 3.22
C GLY A 161 -1.63 -27.09 2.67
N GLY A 162 -0.55 -26.61 3.27
CA GLY A 162 0.24 -25.48 2.76
C GLY A 162 0.97 -25.86 1.47
N LEU A 163 1.68 -26.99 1.48
CA LEU A 163 2.42 -27.51 0.33
C LEU A 163 1.52 -27.66 -0.89
N LYS A 164 0.33 -28.27 -0.76
CA LYS A 164 -0.61 -28.45 -1.89
C LYS A 164 -0.93 -27.14 -2.62
N LYS A 165 -1.03 -26.01 -1.90
CA LYS A 165 -1.33 -24.71 -2.49
C LYS A 165 -0.12 -24.16 -3.26
N ILE A 166 1.08 -24.36 -2.72
CA ILE A 166 2.35 -23.94 -3.33
C ILE A 166 2.67 -24.80 -4.56
N ALA A 167 2.58 -26.13 -4.42
CA ALA A 167 2.79 -27.07 -5.50
C ALA A 167 1.84 -26.80 -6.68
N ARG A 168 0.55 -26.56 -6.43
CA ARG A 168 -0.40 -26.18 -7.49
C ARG A 168 0.03 -24.90 -8.23
N GLN A 169 0.59 -23.93 -7.51
CA GLN A 169 1.06 -22.70 -8.13
C GLN A 169 2.31 -22.93 -8.98
N ALA A 170 3.25 -23.74 -8.51
CA ALA A 170 4.44 -24.13 -9.27
C ALA A 170 4.09 -24.95 -10.53
N THR A 171 3.14 -25.89 -10.42
CA THR A 171 2.64 -26.66 -11.57
C THR A 171 1.92 -25.78 -12.59
N ASN A 172 1.04 -24.87 -12.14
CA ASN A 172 0.36 -23.94 -13.05
C ASN A 172 1.33 -22.99 -13.76
N ALA A 173 2.48 -22.71 -13.16
CA ALA A 173 3.54 -21.89 -13.75
C ALA A 173 4.49 -22.70 -14.66
N GLY A 174 4.30 -24.02 -14.77
CA GLY A 174 5.15 -24.88 -15.59
C GLY A 174 6.52 -25.17 -14.99
N TRP A 175 6.73 -24.99 -13.68
CA TRP A 175 8.04 -25.18 -13.05
C TRP A 175 8.26 -26.61 -12.54
N ILE A 176 7.19 -27.29 -12.13
CA ILE A 176 7.25 -28.67 -11.63
C ILE A 176 6.08 -29.50 -12.19
N GLU A 177 6.29 -30.80 -12.32
CA GLU A 177 5.28 -31.78 -12.65
C GLU A 177 5.08 -32.79 -11.52
N SER A 178 3.90 -33.41 -11.46
CA SER A 178 3.59 -34.46 -10.49
C SER A 178 3.66 -35.84 -11.13
N LYS A 179 4.60 -36.68 -10.70
CA LYS A 179 4.67 -38.09 -11.09
C LYS A 179 3.76 -38.93 -10.19
N ARG A 180 2.81 -39.66 -10.78
CA ARG A 180 1.90 -40.55 -10.04
C ARG A 180 2.48 -41.97 -9.92
N GLY A 181 2.18 -42.66 -8.82
CA GLY A 181 2.56 -44.06 -8.58
C GLY A 181 3.36 -44.28 -7.29
N PRO A 182 3.76 -45.52 -6.99
CA PRO A 182 4.71 -45.84 -5.93
C PRO A 182 6.07 -45.17 -6.23
N GLY A 183 6.63 -44.41 -5.29
CA GLY A 183 7.80 -43.55 -5.56
C GLY A 183 7.48 -42.31 -6.41
N GLY A 184 6.20 -41.95 -6.53
CA GLY A 184 5.76 -40.72 -7.18
C GLY A 184 5.99 -39.49 -6.30
N GLY A 185 6.16 -38.33 -6.94
CA GLY A 185 6.56 -37.10 -6.29
C GLY A 185 6.51 -35.91 -7.25
N TYR A 186 7.22 -34.86 -6.91
CA TYR A 186 7.42 -33.70 -7.78
C TYR A 186 8.72 -33.86 -8.57
N ILE A 187 8.68 -33.54 -9.86
CA ILE A 187 9.85 -33.51 -10.76
C ILE A 187 9.95 -32.15 -11.41
N ALA A 188 11.17 -31.75 -11.80
CA ALA A 188 11.37 -30.48 -12.50
C ALA A 188 10.73 -30.56 -13.90
N ALA A 189 10.02 -29.49 -14.28
CA ALA A 189 9.47 -29.33 -15.62
C ALA A 189 10.50 -28.65 -16.54
N SER A 190 10.26 -28.66 -17.86
CA SER A 190 11.15 -28.03 -18.84
C SER A 190 11.35 -26.53 -18.65
N ASP A 191 10.34 -25.84 -18.10
CA ASP A 191 10.37 -24.39 -17.86
C ASP A 191 10.78 -24.03 -16.42
N ALA A 192 11.45 -24.95 -15.71
CA ALA A 192 11.96 -24.69 -14.38
C ALA A 192 13.01 -23.54 -14.40
N PRO A 193 12.92 -22.57 -13.47
CA PRO A 193 13.90 -21.50 -13.38
C PRO A 193 15.28 -22.07 -13.04
N PRO A 194 16.39 -21.56 -13.62
CA PRO A 194 17.72 -22.07 -13.36
C PRO A 194 18.10 -21.94 -11.88
N VAL A 195 18.86 -22.91 -11.39
CA VAL A 195 19.54 -22.86 -10.09
C VAL A 195 20.80 -22.03 -10.28
N GLU A 196 20.94 -20.93 -9.53
CA GLU A 196 22.18 -20.11 -9.48
C GLU A 196 23.20 -20.73 -8.51
#